data_AF-A0A7V5WN52-F1
#
_entry.id   AF-A0A7V5WN52-F1
#
_cell.length_a   1.000
_cell.length_b   1.000
_cell.length_c   1.000
_cell.angle_alpha   90.00
_cell.angle_beta   90.00
_cell.angle_gamma   90.00
#
_symmetry.space_group_name_H-M   'P 1'
#
loop_
_entity.id
_entity.type
_entity.pdbx_description
1 polymer ?
#
loop_
_entity_poly.entity_id
_entity_poly.type
_entity_poly.pdbx_seq_one_letter_code
_entity_poly.pdbx_strand_id
1 'polypeptide(L)'
;MLRLSFIALISVFAILFIISLLPKTSQTIPDEAIKLANVSLTLYPQEDPKAVWDFKSPSVEYKPESRETVLYNIKDAARRIDDEIDFTIESEKIIIASDD
;
A
#
# COMPACT_ATOMS: atom_id res chain seq x y z
N MET A 1 28.21 -21.52 -46.41
CA MET A 1 27.25 -20.52 -45.87
C MET A 1 26.45 -21.08 -44.70
N LEU A 2 25.75 -22.21 -44.85
CA LEU A 2 24.91 -22.81 -43.80
C LEU A 2 25.62 -23.08 -42.45
N ARG A 3 26.89 -23.55 -42.49
CA ARG A 3 27.69 -23.81 -41.29
C ARG A 3 27.99 -22.55 -40.47
N LEU A 4 28.29 -21.43 -41.13
CA LEU A 4 28.57 -20.16 -40.45
C LEU A 4 27.31 -19.57 -39.83
N SER A 5 26.18 -19.64 -40.54
CA SER A 5 24.88 -19.24 -40.02
C SER A 5 24.46 -20.06 -38.80
N PHE A 6 24.75 -21.36 -38.80
CA PHE A 6 24.44 -22.25 -37.67
C PHE A 6 25.29 -21.95 -36.43
N ILE A 7 26.59 -21.66 -36.62
CA ILE A 7 27.50 -21.25 -35.54
C ILE A 7 27.03 -19.91 -34.93
N ALA A 8 26.66 -18.94 -35.77
CA ALA A 8 26.14 -17.66 -35.31
C ALA A 8 24.85 -17.83 -34.49
N LEU A 9 23.93 -18.69 -34.94
CA LEU A 9 22.69 -18.98 -34.22
C LEU A 9 22.95 -19.60 -32.83
N ILE A 10 23.83 -20.61 -32.77
CA ILE A 10 24.21 -21.23 -31.50
C ILE A 10 24.86 -20.20 -30.56
N SER A 11 25.71 -19.33 -31.09
CA SER A 11 26.36 -18.29 -30.30
C SER A 11 25.33 -17.33 -29.68
N VAL A 12 24.34 -16.88 -30.45
CA VAL A 12 23.26 -16.01 -29.95
C VAL A 12 22.46 -16.72 -28.86
N PHE A 13 22.07 -17.97 -29.09
CA PHE A 13 21.34 -18.77 -28.10
C PHE A 13 22.14 -18.97 -26.81
N ALA A 14 23.44 -19.25 -26.91
CA ALA A 14 24.30 -19.41 -25.75
C ALA A 14 24.42 -18.11 -24.93
N ILE A 15 24.55 -16.96 -25.61
CA ILE A 15 24.61 -15.65 -24.95
C ILE A 15 23.29 -15.35 -24.25
N LEU A 16 22.15 -15.53 -24.92
CA LEU A 16 20.82 -15.31 -24.33
C LEU A 16 20.56 -16.24 -23.14
N PHE A 17 21.00 -17.50 -23.24
CA PHE A 17 20.90 -18.44 -22.15
C PHE A 17 21.71 -17.97 -20.94
N ILE A 18 22.96 -17.55 -21.13
CA ILE A 18 23.79 -17.01 -20.05
C ILE A 18 23.12 -15.78 -19.42
N ILE A 19 22.59 -14.84 -20.22
CA ILE A 19 21.87 -13.66 -19.72
C ILE A 19 20.63 -14.07 -18.91
N SER A 20 19.92 -15.12 -19.31
CA SER A 20 18.75 -15.60 -18.59
C SER A 20 19.07 -16.22 -17.23
N LEU A 21 20.30 -16.69 -17.01
CA LEU A 21 20.76 -17.19 -15.70
C LEU A 21 21.21 -16.06 -14.78
N LEU A 22 21.41 -14.83 -15.28
CA LEU A 22 21.75 -13.72 -14.39
C LEU A 22 20.59 -13.50 -13.41
N PRO A 23 20.90 -13.32 -12.11
CA PRO A 23 19.88 -13.05 -11.12
C PRO A 23 19.15 -11.78 -11.54
N LYS A 24 17.82 -11.89 -11.67
CA LYS A 24 16.99 -10.69 -11.80
C LYS A 24 17.22 -9.89 -10.53
N THR A 25 17.84 -8.73 -10.65
CA THR A 25 17.73 -7.71 -9.62
C THR A 25 16.27 -7.34 -9.59
N SER A 26 15.50 -7.97 -8.69
CA SER A 26 14.22 -7.44 -8.26
C SER A 26 14.52 -6.03 -7.82
N GLN A 27 14.11 -5.04 -8.61
CA GLN A 27 13.98 -3.70 -8.07
C GLN A 27 12.99 -3.87 -6.92
N THR A 28 13.48 -3.83 -5.69
CA THR A 28 12.65 -3.50 -4.54
C THR A 28 12.15 -2.11 -4.85
N ILE A 29 11.00 -2.03 -5.53
CA ILE A 29 10.19 -0.82 -5.52
C ILE A 29 9.99 -0.60 -4.02
N PRO A 30 10.55 0.45 -3.43
CA PRO A 30 10.27 0.77 -2.04
C PRO A 30 8.77 0.80 -1.96
N ASP A 31 8.19 0.02 -1.03
CA ASP A 31 6.77 0.08 -0.72
C ASP A 31 6.46 1.57 -0.59
N GLU A 32 5.78 2.16 -1.59
CA GLU A 32 5.67 3.62 -1.78
C GLU A 32 4.64 4.19 -0.79
N ALA A 33 4.63 3.59 0.39
CA ALA A 33 3.79 3.94 1.50
C ALA A 33 4.25 5.30 2.02
N ILE A 34 3.36 6.29 1.91
CA ILE A 34 3.54 7.58 2.55
C ILE A 34 3.33 7.35 4.05
N LYS A 35 4.42 7.43 4.82
CA LYS A 35 4.39 7.27 6.28
C LYS A 35 4.22 8.62 6.94
N LEU A 36 3.25 8.71 7.84
CA LEU A 36 2.94 9.89 8.62
C LEU A 36 2.99 9.52 10.10
N ALA A 37 3.57 10.38 10.93
CA ALA A 37 3.69 10.18 12.36
C ALA A 37 2.78 11.14 13.13
N ASN A 38 2.17 10.66 14.21
CA ASN A 38 1.30 11.44 15.10
C ASN A 38 0.18 12.18 14.37
N VAL A 39 -0.62 11.43 13.61
CA VAL A 39 -1.69 11.96 12.78
C VAL A 39 -3.00 12.02 13.58
N SER A 40 -3.73 13.11 13.39
CA SER A 40 -5.16 13.19 13.69
C SER A 40 -5.92 13.21 12.37
N LEU A 41 -6.86 12.30 12.20
CA LEU A 41 -7.63 12.12 10.97
C LEU A 41 -9.12 12.25 11.31
N THR A 42 -9.85 13.03 10.51
CA THR A 42 -11.31 13.14 10.59
C THR A 42 -11.90 12.68 9.27
N LEU A 43 -12.87 11.75 9.30
CA LEU A 43 -13.57 11.22 8.13
C LEU A 43 -15.06 11.55 8.19
N TYR A 44 -15.61 11.78 7.01
CA TYR A 44 -17.03 12.06 6.78
C TYR A 44 -17.58 10.97 5.84
N PRO A 45 -18.13 9.87 6.38
CA PRO A 45 -18.63 8.76 5.58
C PRO A 45 -19.76 9.21 4.66
N GLN A 46 -19.77 8.71 3.41
CA GLN A 46 -20.81 9.09 2.44
C GLN A 46 -22.17 8.45 2.77
N GLU A 47 -22.17 7.22 3.28
CA GLU A 47 -23.39 6.48 3.62
C GLU A 47 -24.14 7.08 4.82
N ASP A 48 -23.43 7.78 5.70
CA ASP A 48 -24.00 8.43 6.89
C ASP A 48 -23.46 9.87 7.05
N PRO A 49 -24.05 10.86 6.37
CA PRO A 49 -23.57 12.24 6.37
C PRO A 49 -23.61 12.95 7.73
N LYS A 50 -24.33 12.37 8.71
CA LYS A 50 -24.39 12.88 10.08
C LYS A 50 -23.26 12.33 10.95
N ALA A 51 -22.66 11.22 10.55
CA ALA A 51 -21.56 10.63 11.27
C ALA A 51 -20.26 11.37 10.97
N VAL A 52 -19.45 11.52 12.00
CA VAL A 52 -18.07 12.01 11.90
C VAL A 52 -17.18 11.03 12.64
N TRP A 53 -16.09 10.63 12.01
CA TRP A 53 -15.11 9.76 12.64
C TRP A 53 -13.83 10.51 12.93
N ASP A 54 -13.39 10.50 14.18
CA ASP A 54 -12.10 11.05 14.59
C ASP A 54 -11.16 9.92 14.98
N PHE A 55 -9.94 9.94 14.44
CA PHE A 55 -8.88 8.98 14.75
C PHE A 55 -7.63 9.71 15.22
N LYS A 56 -6.97 9.17 16.23
CA LYS A 56 -5.60 9.54 16.63
C LYS A 56 -4.70 8.33 16.52
N SER A 57 -3.64 8.46 15.73
CA SER A 57 -2.69 7.39 15.53
C SER A 57 -1.24 7.90 15.55
N PRO A 58 -0.33 7.23 16.28
CA PRO A 58 1.09 7.55 16.24
C PRO A 58 1.74 7.25 14.89
N SER A 59 1.16 6.36 14.07
CA SER A 59 1.73 5.96 12.78
C SER A 59 0.63 5.62 11.79
N VAL A 60 0.66 6.29 10.65
CA VAL A 60 -0.25 6.06 9.52
C VAL A 60 0.57 5.77 8.27
N GLU A 61 0.15 4.76 7.51
CA GLU A 61 0.74 4.42 6.22
C GLU A 61 -0.34 4.54 5.14
N TYR A 62 -0.13 5.40 4.15
CA TYR A 62 -0.98 5.47 2.96
C TYR A 62 -0.30 4.75 1.80
N LYS A 63 -0.99 3.78 1.21
CA LYS A 63 -0.52 3.00 0.06
C LYS A 63 -1.16 3.54 -1.23
N PRO A 64 -0.43 4.26 -2.09
CA PRO A 64 -1.00 4.85 -3.30
C PRO A 64 -1.54 3.79 -4.28
N GLU A 65 -0.90 2.64 -4.37
CA GLU A 65 -1.29 1.56 -5.31
C GLU A 65 -2.66 0.98 -4.99
N SER A 66 -2.95 0.71 -3.70
CA SER A 66 -4.24 0.18 -3.25
C SER A 66 -5.21 1.26 -2.78
N ARG A 67 -4.76 2.52 -2.69
CA ARG A 67 -5.47 3.65 -2.08
C ARG A 67 -5.94 3.36 -0.64
N GLU A 68 -5.21 2.51 0.07
CA GLU A 68 -5.50 2.15 1.45
C GLU A 68 -4.77 3.05 2.43
N THR A 69 -5.44 3.42 3.52
CA THR A 69 -4.83 4.07 4.67
C THR A 69 -4.83 3.11 5.85
N VAL A 70 -3.65 2.81 6.39
CA VAL A 70 -3.47 1.92 7.53
C VAL A 70 -3.07 2.74 8.74
N LEU A 71 -3.89 2.71 9.78
CA LEU A 71 -3.62 3.34 11.07
C LEU A 71 -3.12 2.27 12.04
N TYR A 72 -2.13 2.61 12.86
CA TYR A 72 -1.56 1.70 13.85
C TYR A 72 -1.71 2.26 15.27
N ASN A 73 -1.89 1.37 16.25
CA ASN A 73 -2.01 1.70 17.67
C ASN A 73 -3.07 2.77 17.99
N ILE A 74 -4.29 2.55 17.50
CA ILE A 74 -5.44 3.42 17.73
C ILE A 74 -5.97 3.17 19.15
N LYS A 75 -5.96 4.21 19.99
CA LYS A 75 -6.44 4.13 21.38
C LYS A 75 -7.74 4.88 21.62
N ASP A 76 -8.13 5.74 20.70
CA ASP A 76 -9.25 6.66 20.89
C ASP A 76 -9.78 7.09 19.52
N ALA A 77 -10.34 6.12 18.77
CA ALA A 77 -11.13 6.44 17.60
C ALA A 77 -12.59 6.61 18.03
N ALA A 78 -13.21 7.72 17.70
CA ALA A 78 -14.58 8.01 18.08
C ALA A 78 -15.45 8.20 16.85
N ARG A 79 -16.61 7.55 16.84
CA ARG A 79 -17.71 7.91 15.94
C ARG A 79 -18.65 8.84 16.67
N ARG A 80 -18.93 10.00 16.07
CA ARG A 80 -19.92 10.96 16.55
C ARG A 80 -21.10 11.03 15.59
N ILE A 81 -22.30 11.22 16.11
CA ILE A 81 -23.51 11.52 15.34
C ILE A 81 -24.14 12.76 15.96
N ASP A 82 -24.40 13.80 15.14
CA ASP A 82 -24.99 15.06 15.63
C ASP A 82 -24.21 15.65 16.85
N ASP A 83 -22.87 15.54 16.84
CA ASP A 83 -21.90 15.96 17.87
C ASP A 83 -21.88 15.16 19.20
N GLU A 84 -22.67 14.09 19.29
CA GLU A 84 -22.61 13.14 20.42
C GLU A 84 -21.77 11.91 20.06
N ILE A 85 -20.97 11.42 21.00
CA ILE A 85 -20.20 10.17 20.81
C ILE A 85 -21.17 9.00 20.83
N ASP A 86 -21.26 8.29 19.71
CA ASP A 86 -22.02 7.05 19.58
C ASP A 86 -21.22 5.90 20.22
N PHE A 87 -19.97 5.72 19.77
CA PHE A 87 -19.04 4.74 20.36
C PHE A 87 -17.58 5.07 20.07
N THR A 88 -16.69 4.35 20.76
CA THR A 88 -15.23 4.41 20.57
C THR A 88 -14.65 3.06 20.15
N ILE A 89 -13.56 3.09 19.40
CA ILE A 89 -12.80 1.94 18.94
C ILE A 89 -11.36 2.05 19.44
N GLU A 90 -10.88 0.95 20.03
CA GLU A 90 -9.47 0.69 20.29
C GLU A 90 -9.02 -0.49 19.42
N SER A 91 -7.90 -0.32 18.73
CA SER A 91 -7.34 -1.38 17.88
C SER A 91 -5.86 -1.18 17.64
N GLU A 92 -5.11 -2.28 17.53
CA GLU A 92 -3.72 -2.24 17.08
C GLU A 92 -3.59 -1.80 15.61
N LYS A 93 -4.62 -2.06 14.79
CA LYS A 93 -4.60 -1.78 13.36
C LYS A 93 -6.01 -1.50 12.82
N ILE A 94 -6.16 -0.42 12.05
CA ILE A 94 -7.36 -0.10 11.27
C ILE A 94 -6.94 0.10 9.82
N ILE A 95 -7.72 -0.43 8.88
CA ILE A 95 -7.53 -0.25 7.44
C ILE A 95 -8.75 0.52 6.93
N ILE A 96 -8.50 1.64 6.27
CA ILE A 96 -9.51 2.43 5.56
C ILE A 96 -9.25 2.25 4.08
N ALA A 97 -10.20 1.65 3.37
CA ALA A 97 -10.17 1.53 1.93
C ALA A 97 -10.88 2.74 1.28
N SER A 98 -10.60 3.02 0.01
CA SER A 98 -11.15 4.21 -0.65
C SER A 98 -12.54 4.00 -1.28
N ASP A 99 -13.08 2.80 -1.17
CA ASP A 99 -14.36 2.38 -1.76
C ASP A 99 -15.59 2.61 -0.86
N ASP A 100 -15.40 3.14 0.36
CA ASP A 100 -16.44 3.56 1.30
C ASP A 100 -16.55 5.10 1.44
#